data_AF-A0A0C1ITV8-F1
#
_entry.id   AF-A0A0C1ITV8-F1
#
_cell.length_a   1.000
_cell.length_b   1.000
_cell.length_c   1.000
_cell.angle_alpha   90.00
_cell.angle_beta   90.00
_cell.angle_gamma   90.00
#
_symmetry.space_group_name_H-M   'P 1'
#
loop_
_entity.id
_entity.type
_entity.pdbx_description
1 polymer ?
#
loop_
_entity_poly.entity_id
_entity_poly.type
_entity_poly.pdbx_seq_one_letter_code
_entity_poly.pdbx_strand_id
1 'polypeptide(L)'
;MSSKTILAGLLALIFSCATALAGGEGGGGRDMGMDTGGGHRSGLSSKATKAVVKTLVSGFERCGTLPRVYKYDCYRHTYKLAAQKLSSNQAYAEAHRALVLVEETLTRSVKQNLDPAQPVKRKGLNLYRAVKPEAVPQIKRQAASAMQKAETILLRSPANKQVHYARIAEAVNSNKVLLRSALLPGGMIRLAWSLLKAAVPA
;
A
#
# COMPACT_ATOMS: atom_id res chain seq x y z
N MET A 1 -16.36 -9.77 -62.66
CA MET A 1 -16.36 -11.25 -62.73
C MET A 1 -15.16 -11.73 -61.93
N SER A 2 -15.18 -12.62 -60.95
CA SER A 2 -16.24 -13.39 -60.28
C SER A 2 -15.58 -14.07 -59.06
N SER A 3 -16.25 -14.07 -57.89
CA SER A 3 -16.41 -15.22 -56.95
C SER A 3 -15.17 -15.85 -56.27
N LYS A 4 -15.12 -16.32 -55.01
CA LYS A 4 -16.04 -16.65 -53.88
C LYS A 4 -15.15 -16.88 -52.63
N THR A 5 -15.35 -16.27 -51.46
CA THR A 5 -16.13 -16.73 -50.27
C THR A 5 -15.80 -18.07 -49.57
N ILE A 6 -15.46 -17.95 -48.27
CA ILE A 6 -15.85 -18.76 -47.07
C ILE A 6 -15.10 -20.08 -46.74
N LEU A 7 -14.50 -20.15 -45.55
CA LEU A 7 -14.87 -21.17 -44.54
C LEU A 7 -14.51 -20.74 -43.11
N ALA A 8 -15.55 -20.63 -42.28
CA ALA A 8 -15.48 -20.51 -40.83
C ALA A 8 -15.39 -21.92 -40.21
N GLY A 9 -14.61 -22.06 -39.13
CA GLY A 9 -14.52 -23.29 -38.33
C GLY A 9 -14.86 -23.02 -36.87
N LEU A 10 -16.08 -23.40 -36.49
CA LEU A 10 -16.64 -23.46 -35.14
C LEU A 10 -15.99 -24.61 -34.34
N LEU A 11 -15.71 -24.41 -33.05
CA LEU A 11 -15.83 -25.51 -32.08
C LEU A 11 -16.15 -24.97 -30.69
N ALA A 12 -17.39 -25.23 -30.26
CA ALA A 12 -17.94 -24.96 -28.94
C ALA A 12 -18.27 -26.29 -28.25
N LEU A 13 -17.93 -26.41 -26.97
CA LEU A 13 -18.36 -27.43 -26.00
C LEU A 13 -18.28 -26.74 -24.62
N ILE A 14 -19.30 -26.00 -24.17
CA ILE A 14 -20.47 -26.43 -23.39
C ILE A 14 -20.14 -27.51 -22.33
N PHE A 15 -20.03 -27.09 -21.06
CA PHE A 15 -20.31 -27.95 -19.92
C PHE A 15 -21.24 -27.21 -18.96
N SER A 16 -22.48 -27.66 -18.94
CA SER A 16 -23.58 -27.18 -18.10
C SER A 16 -23.57 -27.91 -16.76
N CYS A 17 -23.78 -27.19 -15.67
CA CYS A 17 -24.46 -27.71 -14.49
C CYS A 17 -25.37 -26.62 -13.94
N ALA A 18 -26.66 -26.75 -14.22
CA ALA A 18 -27.73 -26.08 -13.50
C ALA A 18 -28.24 -27.04 -12.40
N THR A 19 -28.34 -26.56 -11.17
CA THR A 19 -29.14 -27.19 -10.12
C THR A 19 -30.35 -26.32 -9.83
N ALA A 20 -31.52 -26.96 -9.87
CA ALA A 20 -32.83 -26.37 -9.67
C ALA A 20 -33.15 -26.07 -8.20
N LEU A 21 -33.91 -24.98 -8.02
CA LEU A 21 -34.94 -24.65 -7.03
C LEU A 21 -35.06 -25.51 -5.76
N ALA A 22 -34.89 -24.85 -4.59
CA ALA A 22 -35.59 -25.20 -3.36
C ALA A 22 -36.03 -23.92 -2.65
N GLY A 23 -37.34 -23.79 -2.40
CA GLY A 23 -37.93 -22.71 -1.63
C GLY A 23 -37.55 -22.78 -0.15
N GLY A 24 -37.49 -21.62 0.48
CA GLY A 24 -37.31 -21.46 1.92
C GLY A 24 -37.92 -20.15 2.36
N GLU A 25 -39.19 -20.18 2.74
CA GLU A 25 -39.75 -19.22 3.71
C GLU A 25 -38.92 -19.31 4.99
N GLY A 26 -38.31 -18.20 5.36
CA GLY A 26 -37.52 -18.07 6.58
C GLY A 26 -37.66 -16.67 7.13
N GLY A 27 -38.67 -16.49 7.97
CA GLY A 27 -38.78 -15.33 8.85
C GLY A 27 -37.56 -15.26 9.78
N GLY A 28 -36.99 -14.07 9.93
CA GLY A 28 -35.90 -13.79 10.85
C GLY A 28 -35.91 -12.30 11.20
N GLY A 29 -36.10 -12.02 12.48
CA GLY A 29 -36.43 -10.70 13.02
C GLY A 29 -35.52 -9.58 12.58
N ARG A 30 -36.14 -8.42 12.31
CA ARG A 30 -35.44 -7.14 12.32
C ARG A 30 -35.20 -6.79 13.79
N ASP A 31 -34.07 -7.24 14.33
CA ASP A 31 -33.52 -6.65 15.55
C ASP A 31 -33.15 -5.19 15.24
N MET A 32 -34.10 -4.30 15.50
CA MET A 32 -33.87 -2.87 15.61
C MET A 32 -33.08 -2.62 16.89
N GLY A 33 -31.78 -2.96 16.86
CA GLY A 33 -30.80 -2.55 17.85
C GLY A 33 -30.57 -1.06 17.72
N MET A 34 -31.43 -0.28 18.39
CA MET A 34 -31.26 1.14 18.63
C MET A 34 -30.10 1.34 19.62
N ASP A 35 -28.86 1.27 19.14
CA ASP A 35 -27.68 1.71 19.89
C ASP A 35 -27.69 3.24 19.99
N THR A 36 -28.53 3.76 20.88
CA THR A 36 -28.47 5.14 21.36
C THR A 36 -27.40 5.21 22.43
N GLY A 37 -26.14 5.12 22.00
CA GLY A 37 -24.98 5.15 22.87
C GLY A 37 -23.91 6.05 22.27
N GLY A 38 -23.96 7.34 22.60
CA GLY A 38 -22.91 8.33 22.31
C GLY A 38 -21.63 8.01 23.09
N GLY A 39 -20.92 6.95 22.67
CA GLY A 39 -19.61 6.56 23.17
C GLY A 39 -18.64 6.51 22.00
N HIS A 40 -17.56 7.29 22.09
CA HIS A 40 -16.47 7.21 21.12
C HIS A 40 -16.03 5.75 20.99
N ARG A 41 -15.98 5.21 19.76
CA ARG A 41 -15.58 3.81 19.49
C ARG A 41 -14.14 3.57 19.99
N SER A 42 -13.99 3.22 21.27
CA SER A 42 -12.73 3.19 22.02
C SER A 42 -12.02 1.83 21.97
N GLY A 43 -12.54 0.88 21.18
CA GLY A 43 -11.98 -0.47 21.03
C GLY A 43 -11.28 -0.72 19.69
N LEU A 44 -10.60 -1.86 19.60
CA LEU A 44 -10.11 -2.40 18.34
C LEU A 44 -11.28 -2.74 17.41
N SER A 45 -11.11 -2.49 16.12
CA SER A 45 -12.14 -2.83 15.13
C SER A 45 -11.54 -3.12 13.77
N SER A 46 -12.13 -4.09 13.07
CA SER A 46 -11.74 -4.45 11.70
C SER A 46 -11.89 -3.28 10.72
N LYS A 47 -12.88 -2.41 10.93
CA LYS A 47 -13.09 -1.20 10.11
C LYS A 47 -11.89 -0.24 10.21
N ALA A 48 -11.43 0.05 11.43
CA ALA A 48 -10.27 0.91 11.64
C ALA A 48 -9.00 0.29 11.06
N THR A 49 -8.74 -1.00 11.32
CA THR A 49 -7.58 -1.70 10.76
C THR A 49 -7.57 -1.67 9.24
N LYS A 50 -8.69 -2.00 8.61
CA LYS A 50 -8.82 -2.04 7.14
C LYS A 50 -8.61 -0.64 6.54
N ALA A 51 -9.08 0.41 7.20
CA ALA A 51 -8.86 1.78 6.75
C ALA A 51 -7.38 2.18 6.77
N VAL A 52 -6.65 1.80 7.83
CA VAL A 52 -5.20 2.02 7.94
C VAL A 52 -4.44 1.23 6.88
N VAL A 53 -4.68 -0.08 6.80
CA VAL A 53 -4.04 -0.97 5.82
C VAL A 53 -4.27 -0.48 4.40
N LYS A 54 -5.53 -0.16 4.05
CA LYS A 54 -5.88 0.40 2.73
C LYS A 54 -5.12 1.70 2.46
N THR A 55 -5.00 2.58 3.45
CA THR A 55 -4.27 3.85 3.31
C THR A 55 -2.79 3.61 3.02
N LEU A 56 -2.15 2.68 3.75
CA LEU A 56 -0.75 2.33 3.56
C LEU A 56 -0.48 1.71 2.18
N VAL A 57 -1.29 0.74 1.75
CA VAL A 57 -1.12 0.05 0.47
C VAL A 57 -1.39 1.00 -0.70
N SER A 58 -2.59 1.59 -0.77
CA SER A 58 -2.94 2.50 -1.87
C SER A 58 -2.12 3.79 -1.89
N GLY A 59 -1.60 4.22 -0.74
CA GLY A 59 -0.67 5.34 -0.66
C GLY A 59 0.63 5.01 -1.38
N PHE A 60 1.22 3.85 -1.12
CA PHE A 60 2.47 3.42 -1.76
C PHE A 60 2.34 3.22 -3.26
N GLU A 61 1.24 2.63 -3.72
CA GLU A 61 0.93 2.51 -5.15
C GLU A 61 0.82 3.89 -5.83
N ARG A 62 0.08 4.82 -5.22
CA ARG A 62 -0.05 6.20 -5.72
C ARG A 62 1.27 6.97 -5.72
N CYS A 63 2.13 6.73 -4.73
CA CYS A 63 3.47 7.32 -4.69
C CYS A 63 4.40 6.68 -5.74
N GLY A 64 4.18 5.42 -6.11
CA GLY A 64 4.96 4.70 -7.12
C GLY A 64 5.01 5.39 -8.49
N THR A 65 3.97 6.12 -8.84
CA THR A 65 3.82 6.87 -10.10
C THR A 65 4.39 8.29 -10.06
N LEU A 66 5.00 8.73 -8.95
CA LEU A 66 5.76 9.98 -8.90
C LEU A 66 7.22 9.77 -9.32
N PRO A 67 7.92 10.80 -9.82
CA PRO A 67 9.36 10.72 -10.03
C PRO A 67 10.09 10.44 -8.71
N ARG A 68 11.23 9.73 -8.78
CA ARG A 68 11.97 9.21 -7.63
C ARG A 68 12.19 10.25 -6.52
N VAL A 69 12.57 11.48 -6.91
CA VAL A 69 12.87 12.59 -5.98
C VAL A 69 11.66 13.09 -5.19
N TYR A 70 10.42 12.79 -5.61
CA TYR A 70 9.20 13.19 -4.88
C TYR A 70 8.62 12.07 -4.02
N LYS A 71 9.08 10.82 -4.19
CA LYS A 71 8.42 9.64 -3.59
C LYS A 71 8.44 9.68 -2.06
N TYR A 72 9.54 10.13 -1.44
CA TYR A 72 9.68 10.11 0.02
C TYR A 72 8.79 11.12 0.74
N ASP A 73 8.55 12.30 0.15
CA ASP A 73 7.57 13.24 0.68
C ASP A 73 6.13 12.68 0.54
N CYS A 74 5.86 11.95 -0.54
CA CYS A 74 4.59 11.23 -0.70
C CYS A 74 4.42 10.09 0.31
N TYR A 75 5.47 9.31 0.59
CA TYR A 75 5.44 8.27 1.62
C TYR A 75 5.20 8.87 3.01
N ARG A 76 5.84 10.01 3.33
CA ARG A 76 5.60 10.76 4.57
C ARG A 76 4.10 11.09 4.73
N HIS A 77 3.49 11.67 3.70
CA HIS A 77 2.05 11.96 3.70
C HIS A 77 1.20 10.71 3.90
N THR A 78 1.58 9.59 3.28
CA THR A 78 0.86 8.31 3.44
C THR A 78 0.87 7.84 4.89
N TYR A 79 2.03 7.84 5.56
CA TYR A 79 2.13 7.46 6.96
C TYR A 79 1.40 8.44 7.89
N LYS A 80 1.46 9.75 7.60
CA LYS A 80 0.68 10.75 8.34
C LYS A 80 -0.81 10.45 8.29
N LEU A 81 -1.35 10.20 7.09
CA LEU A 81 -2.76 9.89 6.91
C LEU A 81 -3.16 8.57 7.59
N ALA A 82 -2.28 7.57 7.56
CA ALA A 82 -2.51 6.29 8.24
C ALA A 82 -2.52 6.45 9.76
N ALA A 83 -1.56 7.20 10.33
CA ALA A 83 -1.52 7.51 11.76
C ALA A 83 -2.77 8.30 12.20
N GLN A 84 -3.18 9.31 11.45
CA GLN A 84 -4.40 10.11 11.75
C GLN A 84 -5.69 9.28 11.79
N LYS A 85 -5.74 8.10 11.16
CA LYS A 85 -6.90 7.20 11.26
C LYS A 85 -6.99 6.51 12.63
N LEU A 86 -5.93 6.55 13.42
CA LEU A 86 -5.79 5.91 14.72
C LEU A 86 -5.70 6.90 15.88
N SER A 87 -5.47 8.20 15.62
CA SER A 87 -5.07 9.17 16.65
C SER A 87 -6.09 9.39 17.77
N SER A 88 -7.38 9.16 17.52
CA SER A 88 -8.44 9.30 18.51
C SER A 88 -8.83 8.00 19.22
N ASN A 89 -8.18 6.87 18.90
CA ASN A 89 -8.52 5.56 19.47
C ASN A 89 -7.36 5.00 20.30
N GLN A 90 -7.52 5.02 21.63
CA GLN A 90 -6.50 4.57 22.58
C GLN A 90 -6.15 3.09 22.45
N ALA A 91 -7.07 2.23 21.98
CA ALA A 91 -6.75 0.82 21.72
C ALA A 91 -5.68 0.64 20.62
N TYR A 92 -5.50 1.67 19.78
CA TYR A 92 -4.47 1.72 18.73
C TYR A 92 -3.26 2.58 19.10
N ALA A 93 -3.07 2.98 20.37
CA ALA A 93 -2.01 3.91 20.75
C ALA A 93 -0.60 3.43 20.35
N GLU A 94 -0.28 2.14 20.50
CA GLU A 94 1.01 1.59 20.08
C GLU A 94 1.15 1.56 18.55
N ALA A 95 0.10 1.19 17.82
CA ALA A 95 0.10 1.23 16.36
C ALA A 95 0.23 2.67 15.82
N HIS A 96 -0.46 3.62 16.45
CA HIS A 96 -0.34 5.05 16.15
C HIS A 96 1.11 5.50 16.30
N ARG A 97 1.75 5.23 17.45
CA ARG A 97 3.16 5.57 17.70
C ARG A 97 4.10 4.93 16.69
N ALA A 98 3.87 3.66 16.33
CA ALA A 98 4.67 2.97 15.32
C ALA A 98 4.60 3.65 13.95
N LEU A 99 3.40 4.08 13.51
CA LEU A 99 3.23 4.78 12.23
C LEU A 99 3.80 6.21 12.27
N VAL A 100 3.64 6.92 13.39
CA VAL A 100 4.23 8.25 13.61
C VAL A 100 5.76 8.18 13.55
N LEU A 101 6.39 7.15 14.13
CA LEU A 101 7.84 6.97 14.04
C LEU A 101 8.35 6.92 12.59
N VAL A 102 7.61 6.27 11.68
CA VAL A 102 7.97 6.24 10.25
C VAL A 102 7.73 7.61 9.60
N GLU A 103 6.60 8.24 9.91
CA GLU A 103 6.23 9.57 9.42
C GLU A 103 7.28 10.62 9.79
N GLU A 104 7.66 10.70 11.06
CA GLU A 104 8.64 11.66 11.58
C GLU A 104 10.02 11.43 11.01
N THR A 105 10.42 10.16 10.84
CA THR A 105 11.68 9.81 10.19
C THR A 105 11.69 10.37 8.76
N LEU A 106 10.64 10.09 7.99
CA LEU A 106 10.52 10.60 6.62
C LEU A 106 10.45 12.13 6.58
N THR A 107 9.72 12.76 7.53
CA THR A 107 9.66 14.22 7.68
C THR A 107 11.04 14.83 7.84
N ARG A 108 11.83 14.29 8.77
CA ARG A 108 13.20 14.76 9.03
C ARG A 108 14.09 14.57 7.80
N SER A 109 14.09 13.36 7.23
CA SER A 109 14.90 13.01 6.08
C SER A 109 14.59 13.86 4.85
N VAL A 110 13.32 14.13 4.57
CA VAL A 110 12.90 15.01 3.47
C VAL A 110 13.32 16.45 3.75
N LYS A 111 13.03 16.98 4.94
CA LYS A 111 13.35 18.37 5.30
C LYS A 111 14.85 18.68 5.20
N GLN A 112 15.71 17.75 5.61
CA GLN A 112 17.16 17.90 5.58
C GLN A 112 17.77 17.84 4.18
N ASN A 113 17.03 17.30 3.21
CA ASN A 113 17.54 16.98 1.87
C ASN A 113 16.69 17.58 0.76
N LEU A 114 15.98 18.68 1.02
CA LEU A 114 15.16 19.34 -0.01
C LEU A 114 16.03 19.79 -1.19
N ASP A 115 15.47 19.65 -2.40
CA ASP A 115 16.06 20.17 -3.62
C ASP A 115 15.33 21.47 -4.02
N PRO A 116 15.93 22.65 -3.82
CA PRO A 116 15.32 23.92 -4.17
C PRO A 116 15.27 24.16 -5.69
N ALA A 117 16.05 23.42 -6.49
CA ALA A 117 16.04 23.55 -7.94
C ALA A 117 14.80 22.89 -8.59
N GLN A 118 14.07 22.09 -7.82
CA GLN A 118 12.90 21.35 -8.30
C GLN A 118 11.62 22.00 -7.77
N PRO A 119 10.64 22.30 -8.64
CA PRO A 119 9.38 22.89 -8.20
C PRO A 119 8.55 21.91 -7.37
N VAL A 120 7.65 22.43 -6.55
CA VAL A 120 6.67 21.59 -5.83
C VAL A 120 5.74 20.92 -6.84
N LYS A 121 5.58 19.60 -6.74
CA LYS A 121 4.71 18.82 -7.63
C LYS A 121 3.34 18.60 -7.01
N ARG A 122 2.29 19.06 -7.69
CA ARG A 122 0.90 18.78 -7.31
C ARG A 122 0.44 17.44 -7.89
N LYS A 123 -0.28 16.66 -7.09
CA LYS A 123 -1.01 15.48 -7.55
C LYS A 123 -2.28 15.28 -6.73
N GLY A 124 -3.42 15.45 -7.41
CA GLY A 124 -4.71 15.60 -6.75
C GLY A 124 -4.70 16.82 -5.83
N LEU A 125 -5.06 16.62 -4.57
CA LEU A 125 -5.08 17.65 -3.53
C LEU A 125 -3.78 17.77 -2.73
N ASN A 126 -2.77 16.94 -3.04
CA ASN A 126 -1.51 16.92 -2.30
C ASN A 126 -0.40 17.63 -3.08
N LEU A 127 0.49 18.26 -2.34
CA LEU A 127 1.71 18.89 -2.82
C LEU A 127 2.91 18.09 -2.31
N TYR A 128 3.87 17.82 -3.20
CA TYR A 128 5.06 17.05 -2.88
C TYR A 128 6.31 17.83 -3.23
N ARG A 129 7.26 17.86 -2.30
CA ARG A 129 8.57 18.47 -2.48
C ARG A 129 9.59 17.43 -2.93
N ALA A 130 10.50 17.85 -3.79
CA ALA A 130 11.62 17.03 -4.20
C ALA A 130 12.70 17.01 -3.13
N VAL A 131 13.40 15.89 -3.06
CA VAL A 131 14.68 15.76 -2.38
C VAL A 131 15.81 15.66 -3.39
N LYS A 132 17.01 16.04 -2.97
CA LYS A 132 18.20 15.94 -3.80
C LYS A 132 18.41 14.49 -4.27
N PRO A 133 18.70 14.24 -5.55
CA PRO A 133 18.88 12.89 -6.07
C PRO A 133 19.90 12.06 -5.29
N GLU A 134 21.02 12.66 -4.88
CA GLU A 134 22.10 12.05 -4.11
C GLU A 134 21.69 11.63 -2.69
N ALA A 135 20.66 12.27 -2.11
CA ALA A 135 20.16 11.93 -0.78
C ALA A 135 19.22 10.72 -0.79
N VAL A 136 18.66 10.35 -1.95
CA VAL A 136 17.67 9.26 -2.08
C VAL A 136 18.13 7.94 -1.43
N PRO A 137 19.36 7.44 -1.63
CA PRO A 137 19.80 6.20 -1.00
C PRO A 137 19.84 6.28 0.54
N GLN A 138 20.24 7.42 1.09
CA GLN A 138 20.27 7.64 2.54
C GLN A 138 18.86 7.66 3.12
N ILE A 139 17.96 8.46 2.53
CA ILE A 139 16.56 8.56 2.96
C ILE A 139 15.90 7.18 2.91
N LYS A 140 16.19 6.39 1.88
CA LYS A 140 15.70 5.02 1.75
C LYS A 140 16.10 4.14 2.93
N ARG A 141 17.40 4.14 3.31
CA ARG A 141 17.90 3.34 4.43
C ARG A 141 17.25 3.75 5.75
N GLN A 142 17.13 5.07 5.98
CA GLN A 142 16.46 5.61 7.17
C GLN A 142 14.98 5.19 7.23
N ALA A 143 14.26 5.33 6.12
CA ALA A 143 12.86 4.92 6.01
C ALA A 143 12.68 3.41 6.23
N ALA A 144 13.51 2.57 5.60
CA ALA A 144 13.45 1.11 5.77
C ALA A 144 13.74 0.68 7.21
N SER A 145 14.71 1.33 7.88
CA SER A 145 15.00 1.09 9.29
C SER A 145 13.83 1.50 10.20
N ALA A 146 13.20 2.65 9.95
CA ALA A 146 12.01 3.08 10.68
C ALA A 146 10.83 2.12 10.48
N MET A 147 10.59 1.66 9.25
CA MET A 147 9.55 0.66 8.97
C MET A 147 9.80 -0.66 9.70
N GLN A 148 11.05 -1.12 9.76
CA GLN A 148 11.41 -2.33 10.50
C GLN A 148 11.18 -2.18 12.02
N LYS A 149 11.51 -1.01 12.59
CA LYS A 149 11.21 -0.70 13.99
C LYS A 149 9.70 -0.66 14.25
N ALA A 150 8.94 -0.02 13.37
CA ALA A 150 7.48 0.04 13.47
C ALA A 150 6.83 -1.35 13.39
N GLU A 151 7.26 -2.19 12.45
CA GLU A 151 6.85 -3.59 12.35
C GLU A 151 7.15 -4.36 13.63
N THR A 152 8.34 -4.18 14.20
CA THR A 152 8.74 -4.82 15.45
C THR A 152 7.85 -4.40 16.62
N ILE A 153 7.53 -3.10 16.73
CA ILE A 153 6.61 -2.58 17.76
C ILE A 153 5.24 -3.23 17.60
N LEU A 154 4.73 -3.31 16.38
CA LEU A 154 3.41 -3.86 16.09
C LEU A 154 3.32 -5.36 16.40
N LEU A 155 4.34 -6.14 16.03
CA LEU A 155 4.34 -7.60 16.20
C LEU A 155 4.61 -8.05 17.64
N ARG A 156 5.23 -7.20 18.46
CA ARG A 156 5.47 -7.45 19.89
C ARG A 156 4.34 -6.96 20.79
N SER A 157 3.24 -6.50 20.22
CA SER A 157 2.06 -6.10 21.00
C SER A 157 1.41 -7.29 21.71
N PRO A 158 0.65 -7.05 22.79
CA PRO A 158 -0.05 -8.11 23.51
C PRO A 158 -1.04 -8.90 22.63
N ALA A 159 -1.31 -10.16 23.02
CA ALA A 159 -2.10 -11.12 22.23
C ALA A 159 -3.50 -10.60 21.86
N ASN A 160 -4.15 -9.84 22.73
CA ASN A 160 -5.47 -9.25 22.49
C ASN A 160 -5.49 -8.17 21.38
N LYS A 161 -4.33 -7.67 20.94
CA LYS A 161 -4.17 -6.72 19.83
C LYS A 161 -3.64 -7.37 18.54
N GLN A 162 -3.16 -8.61 18.63
CA GLN A 162 -2.27 -9.22 17.65
C GLN A 162 -2.89 -9.33 16.26
N VAL A 163 -4.17 -9.73 16.15
CA VAL A 163 -4.86 -9.88 14.85
C VAL A 163 -4.89 -8.56 14.07
N HIS A 164 -5.18 -7.45 14.75
CA HIS A 164 -5.26 -6.13 14.12
C HIS A 164 -3.87 -5.58 13.80
N TYR A 165 -2.93 -5.77 14.72
CA TYR A 165 -1.59 -5.20 14.62
C TYR A 165 -0.72 -5.94 13.60
N ALA A 166 -0.85 -7.27 13.51
CA ALA A 166 -0.17 -8.07 12.49
C ALA A 166 -0.57 -7.64 11.06
N ARG A 167 -1.85 -7.33 10.83
CA ARG A 167 -2.32 -6.81 9.52
C ARG A 167 -1.71 -5.45 9.17
N ILE A 168 -1.54 -4.57 10.15
CA ILE A 168 -0.85 -3.28 9.93
C ILE A 168 0.64 -3.54 9.69
N ALA A 169 1.26 -4.43 10.46
CA ALA A 169 2.66 -4.80 10.31
C ALA A 169 2.95 -5.39 8.93
N GLU A 170 2.08 -6.24 8.41
CA GLU A 170 2.17 -6.80 7.07
C GLU A 170 2.14 -5.72 5.98
N ALA A 171 1.25 -4.73 6.11
CA ALA A 171 1.21 -3.59 5.19
C ALA A 171 2.52 -2.77 5.25
N VAL A 172 3.06 -2.54 6.45
CA VAL A 172 4.36 -1.86 6.63
C VAL A 172 5.51 -2.68 6.03
N ASN A 173 5.51 -4.00 6.21
CA ASN A 173 6.52 -4.90 5.67
C ASN A 173 6.46 -4.94 4.13
N SER A 174 5.27 -5.04 3.54
CA SER A 174 5.07 -4.96 2.08
C SER A 174 5.65 -3.66 1.52
N ASN A 175 5.36 -2.53 2.15
CA ASN A 175 5.90 -1.23 1.76
C ASN A 175 7.43 -1.15 1.87
N LYS A 176 8.03 -1.76 2.91
CA LYS A 176 9.48 -1.89 3.06
C LYS A 176 10.10 -2.75 1.94
N VAL A 177 9.45 -3.84 1.53
CA VAL A 177 9.89 -4.67 0.40
C VAL A 177 9.82 -3.88 -0.91
N LEU A 178 8.73 -3.16 -1.15
CA LEU A 178 8.60 -2.28 -2.32
C LEU A 178 9.70 -1.22 -2.37
N LEU A 179 10.04 -0.62 -1.22
CA LEU A 179 11.20 0.24 -1.14
C LEU A 179 12.42 -0.53 -1.62
N ARG A 180 12.77 -1.69 -1.04
CA ARG A 180 13.95 -2.50 -1.42
C ARG A 180 14.01 -2.79 -2.92
N SER A 181 12.93 -3.24 -3.53
CA SER A 181 12.88 -3.55 -4.98
C SER A 181 13.19 -2.34 -5.86
N ALA A 182 12.89 -1.12 -5.44
CA ALA A 182 13.27 0.10 -6.16
C ALA A 182 14.79 0.41 -6.18
N LEU A 183 15.63 -0.33 -5.45
CA LEU A 183 17.10 -0.27 -5.55
C LEU A 183 17.66 -1.23 -6.59
N LEU A 184 16.94 -2.29 -6.98
CA LEU A 184 17.47 -3.20 -7.96
C LEU A 184 17.59 -2.43 -9.28
N PRO A 185 18.79 -2.35 -9.88
CA PRO A 185 18.97 -1.80 -11.21
C PRO A 185 18.41 -2.80 -12.24
N GLY A 186 17.14 -3.20 -12.10
CA GLY A 186 16.45 -4.14 -12.97
C GLY A 186 16.25 -3.60 -14.39
N GLY A 187 16.47 -2.30 -14.61
CA GLY A 187 16.61 -1.74 -15.95
C GLY A 187 17.96 -2.09 -16.61
N MET A 188 19.05 -2.09 -15.84
CA MET A 188 20.39 -2.38 -16.34
C MET A 188 20.60 -3.88 -16.58
N ILE A 189 20.03 -4.73 -15.71
CA ILE A 189 20.14 -6.21 -15.86
C ILE A 189 19.39 -6.70 -17.11
N ARG A 190 18.24 -6.09 -17.45
CA ARG A 190 17.51 -6.43 -18.68
C ARG A 190 18.25 -5.99 -19.94
N LEU A 191 18.88 -4.80 -19.92
CA LEU A 191 19.70 -4.31 -21.03
C LEU A 191 20.98 -5.16 -21.22
N ALA A 192 21.64 -5.54 -20.13
CA ALA A 192 22.82 -6.41 -20.19
C ALA A 192 22.48 -7.81 -20.73
N TRP A 193 21.33 -8.38 -20.35
CA TRP A 193 20.87 -9.67 -20.88
C TRP A 193 20.48 -9.62 -22.37
N SER A 194 19.86 -8.54 -22.84
CA SER A 194 19.55 -8.38 -24.27
C SER A 194 20.79 -8.23 -25.14
N LEU A 195 21.83 -7.57 -24.63
CA LEU A 195 23.11 -7.41 -25.34
C LEU A 195 23.92 -8.70 -25.36
N LEU A 196 23.92 -9.48 -24.27
CA LEU A 196 24.56 -10.79 -24.23
C LEU A 196 23.90 -11.80 -25.18
N LYS A 197 22.57 -11.80 -25.33
CA LYS A 197 21.87 -12.65 -26.31
C LYS A 197 22.16 -12.28 -27.77
N ALA A 198 22.50 -11.02 -28.06
CA ALA A 198 22.84 -10.58 -29.41
C ALA A 198 24.32 -10.88 -29.77
N ALA A 199 25.16 -11.18 -28.79
CA ALA A 199 26.60 -11.39 -28.96
C ALA A 199 27.02 -12.87 -29.00
N VAL A 200 26.09 -13.82 -28.84
CA VAL A 200 26.36 -15.26 -28.99
C VAL A 200 25.81 -15.71 -30.35
N PRO A 201 26.66 -15.93 -31.37
CA PRO A 201 26.23 -16.64 -32.56
C PRO A 201 25.98 -18.12 -32.20
N ALA A 202 25.01 -18.72 -32.90
CA ALA A 202 24.49 -20.07 -32.67
C ALA A 202 25.57 -21.16 -32.55
#